data_AF-A0A011NNZ2-F1
#
_entry.id   AF-A0A011NNZ2-F1
#
_cell.length_a   1.000
_cell.length_b   1.000
_cell.length_c   1.000
_cell.angle_alpha   90.00
_cell.angle_beta   90.00
_cell.angle_gamma   90.00
#
_symmetry.space_group_name_H-M   'P 1'
#
loop_
_entity.id
_entity.type
_entity.pdbx_description
1 polymer ?
#
loop_
_entity_poly.entity_id
_entity_poly.type
_entity_poly.pdbx_seq_one_letter_code
_entity_poly.pdbx_strand_id
1 'polypeptide(L)'
;MKSPDSQHLLRVGDDRPGSDMKRRWRSLPKAAIEADWVDAVDLTREVPSSAIKPRQPAISFIRCSHSRLLVFSIHSTSSTRELVFSAHKDEFFRVEIKGFEVSASADVWAYTDANGLNEFFQELGHLEKRWQGQRSWASIDREFSLAATCTSLGKVTFRVTLLGLQGAPEEWRVEAGLVTDFGQLKKIAKHAGVFFNE
;
A
#
# COMPACT_ATOMS: atom_id res chain seq x y z
N MET A 1 -45.66 -63.47 -7.75
CA MET A 1 -45.53 -63.98 -6.38
C MET A 1 -44.09 -63.80 -5.92
N LYS A 2 -43.90 -63.15 -4.76
CA LYS A 2 -42.71 -63.06 -3.88
C LYS A 2 -41.41 -62.41 -4.38
N SER A 3 -41.21 -61.17 -3.90
CA SER A 3 -39.94 -60.65 -3.29
C SER A 3 -39.66 -61.43 -1.96
N PRO A 4 -38.50 -61.37 -1.25
CA PRO A 4 -37.50 -60.27 -1.20
C PRO A 4 -36.00 -60.62 -0.94
N ASP A 5 -35.19 -59.56 -0.77
CA ASP A 5 -33.96 -59.42 0.05
C ASP A 5 -32.63 -60.09 -0.40
N SER A 6 -31.42 -59.57 -0.18
CA SER A 6 -30.87 -58.28 0.29
C SER A 6 -29.32 -58.31 0.13
N GLN A 7 -28.71 -57.16 -0.14
CA GLN A 7 -27.42 -56.60 0.36
C GLN A 7 -26.03 -57.31 0.20
N HIS A 8 -25.08 -56.59 -0.42
CA HIS A 8 -23.68 -56.26 -0.02
C HIS A 8 -22.96 -55.64 -1.25
N LEU A 9 -22.66 -54.36 -1.42
CA LEU A 9 -22.02 -53.30 -0.61
C LEU A 9 -20.49 -53.47 -0.47
N LEU A 10 -19.75 -53.02 -1.49
CA LEU A 10 -18.37 -52.55 -1.41
C LEU A 10 -18.19 -51.37 -2.37
N ARG A 11 -18.19 -50.14 -1.82
CA ARG A 11 -17.66 -48.94 -2.50
C ARG A 11 -16.20 -48.79 -2.06
N VAL A 12 -15.29 -48.89 -3.02
CA VAL A 12 -13.90 -48.49 -2.86
C VAL A 12 -13.86 -46.96 -2.91
N GLY A 13 -13.42 -46.36 -1.81
CA GLY A 13 -13.10 -44.94 -1.73
C GLY A 13 -11.81 -44.67 -2.48
N ASP A 14 -11.79 -43.57 -3.22
CA ASP A 14 -10.58 -43.02 -3.80
C ASP A 14 -10.43 -41.58 -3.29
N ASP A 15 -9.58 -41.45 -2.28
CA ASP A 15 -9.19 -40.21 -1.63
C ASP A 15 -8.27 -39.40 -2.56
N ARG A 16 -8.68 -38.18 -2.91
CA ARG A 16 -7.76 -37.16 -3.42
C ARG A 16 -7.79 -35.93 -2.50
N PRO A 17 -6.67 -35.58 -1.85
CA PRO A 17 -6.54 -34.32 -1.14
C PRO A 17 -5.78 -33.26 -1.97
N GLY A 18 -6.17 -32.00 -1.82
CA GLY A 18 -5.45 -30.81 -2.31
C GLY A 18 -6.19 -30.10 -3.45
N SER A 19 -6.54 -28.82 -3.40
CA SER A 19 -6.02 -27.70 -2.60
C SER A 19 -7.05 -26.56 -2.60
N ASP A 20 -8.01 -26.58 -1.66
CA ASP A 20 -8.91 -25.45 -1.41
C ASP A 20 -8.20 -24.45 -0.48
N MET A 21 -7.32 -23.63 -1.07
CA MET A 21 -6.59 -22.57 -0.37
C MET A 21 -7.51 -21.36 -0.16
N LYS A 22 -8.57 -21.56 0.63
CA LYS A 22 -9.38 -20.49 1.23
C LYS A 22 -8.49 -19.69 2.17
N ARG A 23 -7.94 -18.58 1.67
CA ARG A 23 -7.27 -17.57 2.51
C ARG A 23 -8.31 -17.01 3.50
N ARG A 24 -8.16 -17.43 4.73
CA ARG A 24 -8.97 -17.04 5.90
C ARG A 24 -8.59 -15.62 6.29
N TRP A 25 -9.41 -14.65 5.89
CA TRP A 25 -9.30 -13.27 6.37
C TRP A 25 -9.61 -13.22 7.86
N ARG A 26 -8.69 -12.69 8.67
CA ARG A 26 -8.96 -12.37 10.08
C ARG A 26 -9.45 -10.94 10.15
N SER A 27 -10.72 -10.76 10.49
CA SER A 27 -11.23 -9.50 11.03
C SER A 27 -10.52 -9.22 12.36
N LEU A 28 -9.63 -8.23 12.39
CA LEU A 28 -9.05 -7.71 13.63
C LEU A 28 -10.08 -6.85 14.37
N PRO A 29 -10.14 -6.92 15.71
CA PRO A 29 -11.06 -6.11 16.50
C PRO A 29 -10.69 -4.63 16.44
N LYS A 30 -11.73 -3.77 16.38
CA LYS A 30 -11.62 -2.31 16.57
C LYS A 30 -11.08 -2.03 17.97
N ALA A 31 -9.85 -1.56 18.08
CA ALA A 31 -9.40 -0.85 19.27
C ALA A 31 -9.60 0.65 19.03
N ALA A 32 -10.38 1.28 19.90
CA ALA A 32 -10.52 2.72 20.00
C ALA A 32 -9.26 3.29 20.67
N ILE A 33 -8.69 4.33 20.09
CA ILE A 33 -7.68 5.17 20.76
C ILE A 33 -8.15 6.61 20.59
N GLU A 34 -8.85 7.09 21.62
CA GLU A 34 -8.90 8.51 21.97
C GLU A 34 -7.55 8.86 22.62
N ALA A 35 -6.94 9.95 22.17
CA ALA A 35 -5.95 10.67 22.97
C ALA A 35 -5.96 12.15 22.57
N ASP A 36 -6.47 12.93 23.52
CA ASP A 36 -6.34 14.36 23.72
C ASP A 36 -4.91 14.86 23.49
N TRP A 37 -4.76 15.98 22.78
CA TRP A 37 -3.56 16.79 22.80
C TRP A 37 -3.96 18.27 22.77
N VAL A 38 -3.89 18.90 23.95
CA VAL A 38 -3.94 20.34 24.16
C VAL A 38 -2.62 20.75 24.83
N ASP A 39 -2.07 21.85 24.29
CA ASP A 39 -1.01 22.74 24.78
C ASP A 39 0.43 22.20 24.95
N ALA A 40 1.34 22.71 24.11
CA ALA A 40 2.49 23.49 24.61
C ALA A 40 3.30 24.21 23.51
N VAL A 41 3.22 25.55 23.58
CA VAL A 41 4.33 26.50 23.70
C VAL A 41 5.20 26.82 22.48
N ASP A 42 5.00 28.07 22.07
CA ASP A 42 5.82 28.96 21.25
C ASP A 42 7.24 29.16 21.83
N LEU A 43 8.26 28.89 21.01
CA LEU A 43 9.63 29.37 21.21
C LEU A 43 10.21 29.78 19.86
N THR A 44 9.98 31.05 19.53
CA THR A 44 10.72 31.80 18.51
C THR A 44 12.21 31.87 18.87
N ARG A 45 13.07 31.43 17.94
CA ARG A 45 14.50 31.75 17.93
C ARG A 45 14.90 32.27 16.57
N GLU A 46 15.30 33.54 16.53
CA GLU A 46 15.87 34.20 15.37
C GLU A 46 17.25 33.61 15.02
N VAL A 47 17.48 33.34 13.74
CA VAL A 47 18.78 32.93 13.19
C VAL A 47 19.31 34.07 12.32
N PRO A 48 20.55 34.53 12.52
CA PRO A 48 21.10 35.63 11.74
C PRO A 48 21.46 35.21 10.31
N SER A 49 21.06 36.08 9.37
CA SER A 49 21.31 35.97 7.94
C SER A 49 22.77 36.32 7.60
N SER A 50 23.52 35.38 7.01
CA SER A 50 24.76 35.71 6.32
C SER A 50 25.01 34.86 5.06
N ALA A 51 25.14 35.59 3.95
CA ALA A 51 25.94 35.32 2.75
C ALA A 51 25.70 34.05 1.91
N ILE A 52 24.76 34.13 0.96
CA ILE A 52 24.68 33.23 -0.20
C ILE A 52 25.44 33.86 -1.38
N LYS A 53 26.51 33.20 -1.84
CA LYS A 53 27.23 33.51 -3.08
C LYS A 53 26.72 32.58 -4.19
N PRO A 54 26.30 33.06 -5.38
CA PRO A 54 25.83 32.19 -6.44
C PRO A 54 27.01 31.46 -7.11
N ARG A 55 27.06 30.13 -6.97
CA ARG A 55 27.92 29.26 -7.79
C ARG A 55 27.08 28.76 -8.98
N GLN A 56 27.57 29.05 -10.19
CA GLN A 56 26.99 28.56 -11.44
C GLN A 56 27.02 27.02 -11.51
N PRO A 57 25.99 26.37 -12.07
CA PRO A 57 26.06 24.93 -12.35
C PRO A 57 26.91 24.69 -13.60
N ALA A 58 28.05 24.02 -13.42
CA ALA A 58 28.78 23.37 -14.50
C ALA A 58 28.03 22.09 -14.88
N ILE A 59 27.45 22.06 -16.09
CA ILE A 59 26.84 20.87 -16.66
C ILE A 59 27.97 19.96 -17.13
N SER A 60 28.23 18.89 -16.38
CA SER A 60 29.03 17.77 -16.85
C SER A 60 28.10 16.72 -17.44
N PHE A 61 28.33 16.38 -18.72
CA PHE A 61 27.62 15.30 -19.39
C PHE A 61 28.33 13.98 -19.09
N ILE A 62 27.92 13.31 -18.02
CA ILE A 62 28.17 11.87 -17.87
C ILE A 62 27.00 11.15 -18.56
N ARG A 63 27.30 10.48 -19.68
CA ARG A 63 26.39 9.52 -20.31
C ARG A 63 26.18 8.34 -19.34
N CYS A 64 25.20 8.46 -18.45
CA CYS A 64 24.60 7.28 -17.81
C CYS A 64 23.53 6.72 -18.76
N SER A 65 23.71 5.45 -19.13
CA SER A 65 22.72 4.63 -19.83
C SER A 65 21.39 4.70 -19.08
N HIS A 66 20.44 5.49 -19.60
CA HIS A 66 19.15 5.76 -18.97
C HIS A 66 18.27 4.49 -18.99
N SER A 67 18.40 3.65 -17.96
CA SER A 67 17.23 2.91 -17.49
C SER A 67 16.35 3.97 -16.82
N ARG A 68 15.23 4.34 -17.44
CA ARG A 68 14.28 5.24 -16.76
C ARG A 68 13.81 4.51 -15.50
N LEU A 69 14.00 5.12 -14.34
CA LEU A 69 13.35 4.64 -13.14
C LEU A 69 11.85 4.70 -13.38
N LEU A 70 11.21 3.54 -13.35
CA LEU A 70 9.76 3.44 -13.40
C LEU A 70 9.22 4.07 -12.12
N VAL A 71 8.26 4.99 -12.26
CA VAL A 71 7.64 5.68 -11.13
C VAL A 71 6.13 5.65 -11.29
N PHE A 72 5.43 5.32 -10.22
CA PHE A 72 3.98 5.37 -10.11
C PHE A 72 3.61 6.18 -8.88
N SER A 73 2.67 7.12 -8.99
CA SER A 73 2.21 7.89 -7.85
C SER A 73 0.70 8.10 -7.80
N ILE A 74 0.21 8.31 -6.59
CA ILE A 74 -1.18 8.64 -6.27
C ILE A 74 -1.18 9.97 -5.53
N HIS A 75 -1.82 10.97 -6.12
CA HIS A 75 -1.96 12.29 -5.52
C HIS A 75 -3.27 12.39 -4.73
N SER A 76 -3.21 13.07 -3.59
CA SER A 76 -4.39 13.43 -2.83
C SER A 76 -5.20 14.50 -3.57
N THR A 77 -6.52 14.39 -3.56
CA THR A 77 -7.43 15.42 -4.09
C THR A 77 -7.76 16.51 -3.06
N SER A 78 -7.32 16.36 -1.81
CA SER A 78 -7.62 17.28 -0.71
C SER A 78 -6.39 17.93 -0.06
N SER A 79 -5.18 17.64 -0.53
CA SER A 79 -3.92 18.10 0.08
C SER A 79 -2.75 17.99 -0.90
N THR A 80 -1.57 18.48 -0.52
CA THR A 80 -0.30 18.28 -1.27
C THR A 80 0.30 16.88 -1.11
N ARG A 81 -0.37 15.97 -0.38
CA ARG A 81 0.14 14.63 -0.10
C ARG A 81 0.14 13.75 -1.35
N GLU A 82 1.19 12.94 -1.46
CA GLU A 82 1.42 12.01 -2.56
C GLU A 82 1.98 10.69 -1.99
N LEU A 83 1.51 9.57 -2.54
CA LEU A 83 2.12 8.25 -2.33
C LEU A 83 2.88 7.88 -3.61
N VAL A 84 4.19 7.66 -3.49
CA VAL A 84 5.08 7.39 -4.61
C VAL A 84 5.65 5.97 -4.48
N PHE A 85 5.64 5.25 -5.59
CA PHE A 85 6.29 3.97 -5.80
C PHE A 85 7.39 4.17 -6.83
N SER A 86 8.59 3.70 -6.53
CA SER A 86 9.72 3.73 -7.45
C SER A 86 10.46 2.40 -7.42
N ALA A 87 10.79 1.87 -8.59
CA ALA A 87 11.53 0.62 -8.68
C ALA A 87 13.00 0.88 -8.39
N HIS A 88 13.59 0.06 -7.51
CA HIS A 88 15.03 -0.13 -7.46
C HIS A 88 15.34 -1.44 -8.20
N LYS A 89 16.55 -1.59 -8.74
CA LYS A 89 16.91 -2.81 -9.48
C LYS A 89 16.64 -4.07 -8.64
N ASP A 90 15.94 -5.02 -9.27
CA ASP A 90 15.85 -6.45 -8.96
C ASP A 90 14.92 -6.91 -7.82
N GLU A 91 15.11 -6.49 -6.56
CA GLU A 91 14.45 -7.20 -5.42
C GLU A 91 13.51 -6.36 -4.57
N PHE A 92 13.46 -5.04 -4.78
CA PHE A 92 12.69 -4.13 -3.95
C PHE A 92 12.01 -3.03 -4.77
N PHE A 93 10.88 -2.56 -4.27
CA PHE A 93 10.35 -1.26 -4.64
C PHE A 93 10.37 -0.34 -3.44
N ARG A 94 10.69 0.93 -3.68
CA ARG A 94 10.63 1.97 -2.65
C ARG A 94 9.24 2.58 -2.63
N VAL A 95 8.66 2.68 -1.44
CA VAL A 95 7.43 3.41 -1.17
C VAL A 95 7.78 4.67 -0.41
N GLU A 96 7.24 5.80 -0.83
CA GLU A 96 7.46 7.09 -0.20
C GLU A 96 6.14 7.85 -0.03
N ILE A 97 5.87 8.32 1.19
CA ILE A 97 4.82 9.29 1.47
C ILE A 97 5.47 10.67 1.41
N LYS A 98 4.96 11.56 0.56
CA LYS A 98 5.37 12.97 0.48
C LYS A 98 4.21 13.88 0.85
N GLY A 99 4.50 15.06 1.39
CA GLY A 99 3.50 16.08 1.65
C GLY A 99 3.94 17.09 2.70
N PHE A 100 3.05 18.03 3.04
CA PHE A 100 3.29 18.94 4.15
C PHE A 100 3.42 18.17 5.48
N GLU A 101 4.41 18.54 6.29
CA GLU A 101 4.78 18.01 7.62
C GLU A 101 5.28 16.57 7.73
N VAL A 102 4.86 15.66 6.85
CA VAL A 102 5.24 14.24 6.93
C VAL A 102 5.84 13.75 5.61
N SER A 103 7.09 13.30 5.69
CA SER A 103 7.77 12.53 4.65
C SER A 103 8.42 11.29 5.25
N ALA A 104 8.21 10.14 4.62
CA ALA A 104 8.82 8.88 5.03
C ALA A 104 8.91 7.92 3.86
N SER A 105 9.90 7.05 3.89
CA SER A 105 10.08 6.02 2.87
C SER A 105 10.53 4.70 3.47
N ALA A 106 10.10 3.61 2.86
CA ALA A 106 10.60 2.27 3.14
C ALA A 106 10.89 1.54 1.83
N ASP A 107 11.87 0.66 1.84
CA ASP A 107 12.10 -0.30 0.76
C ASP A 107 11.31 -1.58 1.10
N VAL A 108 10.53 -2.07 0.14
CA VAL A 108 9.62 -3.20 0.30
C VAL A 108 10.07 -4.34 -0.60
N TRP A 109 10.17 -5.54 -0.06
CA TRP A 109 10.59 -6.73 -0.82
C TRP A 109 9.60 -7.10 -1.93
N ALA A 110 10.05 -7.19 -3.18
CA ALA A 110 9.17 -7.30 -4.34
C ALA A 110 8.65 -8.73 -4.63
N TYR A 111 9.38 -9.78 -4.23
CA TYR A 111 9.19 -11.16 -4.72
C TYR A 111 7.74 -11.67 -4.67
N THR A 112 7.02 -11.39 -3.58
CA THR A 112 5.58 -11.69 -3.45
C THR A 112 4.72 -10.44 -3.41
N ASP A 113 5.26 -9.34 -2.92
CA ASP A 113 4.45 -8.21 -2.50
C ASP A 113 4.12 -7.28 -3.67
N ALA A 114 4.97 -7.23 -4.70
CA ALA A 114 4.68 -6.49 -5.93
C ALA A 114 3.38 -7.00 -6.60
N ASN A 115 3.26 -8.33 -6.75
CA ASN A 115 2.08 -8.96 -7.32
C ASN A 115 0.84 -8.75 -6.46
N GLY A 116 0.94 -8.99 -5.15
CA GLY A 116 -0.20 -8.82 -4.23
C GLY A 116 -0.70 -7.37 -4.17
N LEU A 117 0.22 -6.40 -4.21
CA LEU A 117 -0.13 -4.98 -4.19
C LEU A 117 -0.75 -4.54 -5.53
N ASN A 118 -0.24 -5.06 -6.65
CA ASN A 118 -0.86 -4.84 -7.95
C ASN A 118 -2.29 -5.41 -7.99
N GLU A 119 -2.48 -6.65 -7.55
CA GLU A 119 -3.79 -7.29 -7.42
C GLU A 119 -4.75 -6.45 -6.58
N PHE A 120 -4.29 -5.92 -5.45
CA PHE A 120 -5.08 -5.01 -4.62
C PHE A 120 -5.55 -3.77 -5.40
N PHE A 121 -4.68 -3.12 -6.17
CA PHE A 121 -5.07 -1.99 -7.01
C PHE A 121 -6.01 -2.40 -8.15
N GLN A 122 -5.78 -3.55 -8.80
CA GLN A 122 -6.68 -4.08 -9.84
C GLN A 122 -8.07 -4.36 -9.28
N GLU A 123 -8.18 -4.98 -8.10
CA GLU A 123 -9.45 -5.21 -7.43
C GLU A 123 -10.20 -3.90 -7.20
N LEU A 124 -9.53 -2.87 -6.68
CA LEU A 124 -10.16 -1.56 -6.46
C LEU A 124 -10.58 -0.90 -7.79
N GLY A 125 -9.77 -1.02 -8.84
CA GLY A 125 -10.06 -0.47 -10.17
C GLY A 125 -11.25 -1.15 -10.87
N HIS A 126 -11.49 -2.43 -10.59
CA HIS A 126 -12.61 -3.20 -11.14
C HIS A 126 -13.94 -3.01 -10.39
N LEU A 127 -13.95 -2.32 -9.25
CA LEU A 127 -15.20 -2.03 -8.56
C LEU A 127 -16.08 -1.09 -9.40
N GLU A 128 -17.27 -1.56 -9.74
CA GLU A 128 -18.28 -0.74 -10.43
C GLU A 128 -19.13 0.10 -9.47
N LYS A 129 -19.14 -0.29 -8.20
CA LYS A 129 -19.95 0.33 -7.16
C LYS A 129 -19.08 0.65 -5.95
N ARG A 130 -19.49 1.70 -5.24
CA ARG A 130 -18.95 2.05 -3.92
C ARG A 130 -19.14 0.86 -2.97
N TRP A 131 -18.20 0.65 -2.07
CA TRP A 131 -18.24 -0.44 -1.10
C TRP A 131 -18.36 0.08 0.33
N GLN A 132 -18.86 -0.76 1.23
CA GLN A 132 -18.83 -0.50 2.66
C GLN A 132 -17.68 -1.25 3.32
N GLY A 133 -17.16 -0.72 4.42
CA GLY A 133 -16.04 -1.30 5.15
C GLY A 133 -14.68 -0.98 4.54
N GLN A 134 -13.68 -1.76 4.93
CA GLN A 134 -12.28 -1.56 4.59
C GLN A 134 -11.78 -2.72 3.72
N ARG A 135 -11.02 -2.38 2.68
CA ARG A 135 -10.18 -3.34 1.95
C ARG A 135 -8.73 -3.04 2.30
N SER A 136 -7.90 -4.04 2.51
CA SER A 136 -6.52 -3.82 2.93
C SER A 136 -5.55 -4.82 2.34
N TRP A 137 -4.33 -4.36 2.15
CA TRP A 137 -3.17 -5.13 1.76
C TRP A 137 -1.99 -4.74 2.69
N ALA A 138 -1.07 -5.67 2.92
CA ALA A 138 0.16 -5.43 3.66
C ALA A 138 1.29 -6.29 3.09
N SER A 139 2.52 -5.80 3.15
CA SER A 139 3.72 -6.58 2.87
C SER A 139 3.85 -7.71 3.88
N ILE A 140 4.58 -8.77 3.50
CA ILE A 140 4.79 -9.94 4.37
C ILE A 140 5.54 -9.52 5.64
N ASP A 141 6.58 -8.70 5.50
CA ASP A 141 7.40 -8.19 6.60
C ASP A 141 6.78 -6.94 7.26
N ARG A 142 5.59 -6.52 6.80
CA ARG A 142 4.76 -5.45 7.36
C ARG A 142 5.41 -4.07 7.38
N GLU A 143 6.52 -3.86 6.69
CA GLU A 143 7.12 -2.54 6.50
C GLU A 143 6.19 -1.58 5.76
N PHE A 144 5.24 -2.10 4.96
CA PHE A 144 4.26 -1.31 4.25
C PHE A 144 2.86 -1.94 4.32
N SER A 145 1.84 -1.11 4.55
CA SER A 145 0.45 -1.51 4.37
C SER A 145 -0.43 -0.39 3.83
N LEU A 146 -1.50 -0.80 3.17
CA LEU A 146 -2.47 0.08 2.54
C LEU A 146 -3.88 -0.39 2.87
N ALA A 147 -4.71 0.51 3.38
CA ALA A 147 -6.13 0.24 3.62
C ALA A 147 -6.99 1.28 2.89
N ALA A 148 -7.99 0.83 2.15
CA ALA A 148 -8.91 1.67 1.40
C ALA A 148 -10.34 1.58 1.94
N THR A 149 -10.97 2.72 2.13
CA THR A 149 -12.42 2.85 2.43
C THR A 149 -13.08 3.74 1.40
N CYS A 150 -14.36 3.52 1.11
CA CYS A 150 -15.15 4.37 0.22
C CYS A 150 -16.40 4.88 0.93
N THR A 151 -16.68 6.18 0.82
CA THR A 151 -17.92 6.76 1.33
C THR A 151 -19.05 6.61 0.32
N SER A 152 -20.30 6.82 0.75
CA SER A 152 -21.47 6.85 -0.14
C SER A 152 -21.39 7.93 -1.21
N LEU A 153 -20.62 8.99 -0.98
CA LEU A 153 -20.35 10.06 -1.95
C LEU A 153 -19.25 9.71 -2.96
N GLY A 154 -18.57 8.57 -2.79
CA GLY A 154 -17.50 8.14 -3.67
C GLY A 154 -16.14 8.75 -3.35
N LYS A 155 -15.95 9.32 -2.15
CA LYS A 155 -14.60 9.64 -1.67
C LYS A 155 -13.92 8.35 -1.24
N VAL A 156 -12.71 8.14 -1.71
CA VAL A 156 -11.86 7.02 -1.32
C VAL A 156 -10.74 7.54 -0.44
N THR A 157 -10.54 6.92 0.71
CA THR A 157 -9.41 7.23 1.59
C THR A 157 -8.50 6.02 1.63
N PHE A 158 -7.26 6.22 1.23
CA PHE A 158 -6.15 5.29 1.47
C PHE A 158 -5.48 5.67 2.79
N ARG A 159 -5.48 4.77 3.76
CA ARG A 159 -4.62 4.85 4.94
C ARG A 159 -3.34 4.09 4.62
N VAL A 160 -2.25 4.83 4.56
CA VAL A 160 -0.91 4.35 4.24
C VAL A 160 -0.16 4.21 5.55
N THR A 161 0.46 3.05 5.79
CA THR A 161 1.30 2.85 6.97
C THR A 161 2.66 2.35 6.54
N LEU A 162 3.72 3.04 7.00
CA LEU A 162 5.11 2.63 6.87
C LEU A 162 5.68 2.33 8.25
N LEU A 163 6.41 1.23 8.35
CA LEU A 163 7.14 0.84 9.54
C LEU A 163 8.60 0.62 9.16
N GLY A 164 9.53 1.00 10.04
CA GLY A 164 10.94 0.68 9.88
C GLY A 164 11.58 0.30 11.21
N LEU A 165 12.65 -0.50 11.11
CA LEU A 165 13.38 -1.04 12.26
C LEU A 165 12.48 -1.79 13.26
N GLN A 166 11.53 -2.58 12.77
CA GLN A 166 10.60 -3.34 13.63
C GLN A 166 11.35 -4.18 14.66
N GLY A 167 10.97 -4.04 15.93
CA GLY A 167 11.60 -4.74 17.06
C GLY A 167 12.94 -4.17 17.52
N ALA A 168 13.43 -3.09 16.91
CA ALA A 168 14.61 -2.36 17.39
C ALA A 168 14.22 -1.22 18.35
N PRO A 169 15.14 -0.75 19.21
CA PRO A 169 14.89 0.41 20.08
C PRO A 169 14.55 1.70 19.32
N GLU A 170 14.94 1.79 18.05
CA GLU A 170 14.73 2.94 17.16
C GLU A 170 13.60 2.68 16.15
N GLU A 171 12.67 1.76 16.46
CA GLU A 171 11.49 1.51 15.63
C GLU A 171 10.72 2.81 15.37
N TRP A 172 10.30 2.99 14.12
CA TRP A 172 9.46 4.10 13.73
C TRP A 172 8.23 3.61 12.96
N ARG A 173 7.15 4.39 13.08
CA ARG A 173 5.90 4.19 12.37
C ARG A 173 5.37 5.52 11.86
N VAL A 174 5.01 5.54 10.59
CA VAL A 174 4.31 6.67 9.95
C VAL A 174 2.98 6.18 9.42
N GLU A 175 1.93 6.94 9.72
CA GLU A 175 0.59 6.69 9.20
C GLU A 175 0.02 7.97 8.59
N ALA A 176 -0.49 7.87 7.36
CA ALA A 176 -1.04 9.02 6.66
C ALA A 176 -2.27 8.64 5.83
N GLY A 177 -3.25 9.54 5.82
CA GLY A 177 -4.41 9.45 4.93
C GLY A 177 -4.15 10.14 3.59
N LEU A 178 -4.51 9.48 2.48
CA LEU A 178 -4.49 10.02 1.13
C LEU A 178 -5.90 9.92 0.54
N VAL A 179 -6.49 11.04 0.16
CA VAL A 179 -7.88 11.10 -0.32
C VAL A 179 -7.89 11.13 -1.85
N THR A 180 -8.71 10.29 -2.46
CA THR A 180 -8.94 10.27 -3.92
C THR A 180 -10.43 10.13 -4.21
N ASP A 181 -10.82 10.20 -5.48
CA ASP A 181 -12.20 9.93 -5.90
C ASP A 181 -12.33 8.51 -6.45
N PHE A 182 -13.48 7.89 -6.25
CA PHE A 182 -13.81 6.56 -6.77
C PHE A 182 -13.57 6.44 -8.29
N GLY A 183 -13.85 7.50 -9.05
CA GLY A 183 -13.61 7.55 -10.50
C GLY A 183 -12.12 7.43 -10.90
N GLN A 184 -11.19 7.72 -9.98
CA GLN A 184 -9.76 7.64 -10.25
C GLN A 184 -9.19 6.22 -10.09
N LEU A 185 -9.91 5.31 -9.42
CA LEU A 185 -9.41 3.96 -9.12
C LEU A 185 -9.03 3.17 -10.37
N LYS A 186 -9.77 3.31 -11.47
CA LYS A 186 -9.42 2.68 -12.76
C LYS A 186 -8.07 3.14 -13.31
N LYS A 187 -7.78 4.44 -13.18
CA LYS A 187 -6.51 5.02 -13.61
C LYS A 187 -5.37 4.58 -12.70
N ILE A 188 -5.59 4.59 -11.40
CA ILE A 188 -4.65 4.11 -10.39
C ILE A 188 -4.29 2.64 -10.65
N ALA A 189 -5.29 1.77 -10.84
CA ALA A 189 -5.10 0.37 -11.17
C ALA A 189 -4.29 0.18 -12.46
N LYS A 190 -4.62 0.92 -13.52
CA LYS A 190 -3.88 0.85 -14.78
C LYS A 190 -2.41 1.24 -14.59
N HIS A 191 -2.13 2.31 -13.84
CA HIS A 191 -0.76 2.77 -13.61
C HIS A 191 0.02 1.81 -12.69
N ALA A 192 -0.63 1.25 -11.66
CA ALA A 192 -0.04 0.21 -10.82
C ALA A 192 0.31 -1.04 -11.65
N GLY A 193 -0.57 -1.44 -12.57
CA GLY A 193 -0.33 -2.59 -13.45
C GLY A 193 0.86 -2.38 -14.40
N VAL A 194 1.09 -1.14 -14.86
CA VAL A 194 2.33 -0.82 -15.61
C VAL A 194 3.54 -0.87 -14.68
N PHE A 195 3.41 -0.41 -13.44
CA PHE A 195 4.53 -0.37 -12.50
C PHE A 195 5.01 -1.74 -12.00
N PHE A 196 4.07 -2.63 -11.64
CA PHE A 196 4.38 -3.89 -10.96
C PHE A 196 4.52 -5.11 -11.89
N ASN A 197 4.24 -4.97 -13.19
CA ASN A 197 4.33 -6.06 -14.17
C ASN A 197 5.51 -5.92 -15.16
N GLU A 198 6.46 -4.99 -14.92
CA GLU A 198 7.71 -4.93 -15.69
C GLU A 198 8.71 -6.03 -15.30
#